data_AF-D6K4T4-F1
#
_entry.id   AF-D6K4T4-F1
#
_cell.length_a   1.000
_cell.length_b   1.000
_cell.length_c   1.000
_cell.angle_alpha   90.00
_cell.angle_beta   90.00
_cell.angle_gamma   90.00
#
_symmetry.space_group_name_H-M   'P 1'
#
loop_
_entity.id
_entity.type
_entity.pdbx_description
1 polymer ?
#
loop_
_entity_poly.entity_id
_entity_poly.type
_entity_poly.pdbx_seq_one_letter_code
_entity_poly.pdbx_strand_id
1 'polypeptide(L)'
;MVPPRDRLGEHSRRKRGLLTGPNPTDRGKNGSKIYLITDRNGLPLSLGTSAANLHDSRALKPLICGIPPVRSRRGPRRRKPDKLHADKGYDYAHLRRWL
;
A
#
# COMPACT_ATOMS: atom_id res chain seq x y z
N MET A 1 -2.50 -28.13 39.73
CA MET A 1 -3.12 -27.65 38.48
C MET A 1 -3.43 -26.17 38.69
N VAL A 2 -2.66 -25.26 38.07
CA VAL A 2 -2.72 -23.82 38.32
C VAL A 2 -3.61 -23.18 37.25
N PRO A 3 -4.65 -22.40 37.58
CA PRO A 3 -5.44 -21.71 36.56
C PRO A 3 -4.63 -20.55 35.96
N PRO A 4 -4.66 -20.33 34.63
CA PRO A 4 -4.03 -19.17 34.03
C PRO A 4 -4.79 -17.88 34.36
N ARG A 5 -3.99 -16.85 34.62
CA ARG A 5 -4.32 -15.52 35.14
C ARG A 5 -5.14 -14.68 34.16
N ASP A 6 -6.13 -13.99 34.71
CA ASP A 6 -6.76 -12.81 34.12
C ASP A 6 -5.73 -11.78 33.65
N ARG A 7 -5.84 -11.36 32.39
CA ARG A 7 -5.35 -10.03 31.98
C ARG A 7 -6.02 -9.57 30.69
N LEU A 8 -6.45 -8.31 30.73
CA LEU A 8 -6.88 -7.42 29.65
C LEU A 8 -8.38 -7.40 29.32
N GLY A 9 -9.07 -6.51 30.03
CA GLY A 9 -9.84 -5.46 29.37
C GLY A 9 -11.30 -5.80 29.12
N GLU A 10 -12.15 -5.43 30.08
CA GLU A 10 -13.57 -5.26 29.82
C GLU A 10 -13.78 -4.29 28.65
N HIS A 11 -14.06 -4.82 27.46
CA HIS A 11 -14.66 -4.01 26.43
C HIS A 11 -16.06 -3.64 26.91
N SER A 12 -16.28 -2.32 27.06
CA SER A 12 -17.59 -1.74 27.36
C SER A 12 -18.63 -2.30 26.40
N ARG A 13 -19.45 -3.24 26.90
CA ARG A 13 -20.56 -3.82 26.16
C ARG A 13 -21.51 -2.66 25.84
N ARG A 14 -21.61 -2.34 24.54
CA ARG A 14 -22.50 -1.29 24.04
C ARG A 14 -23.94 -1.62 24.44
N LYS A 15 -24.60 -0.72 25.16
CA LYS A 15 -26.07 -0.66 25.14
C LYS A 15 -26.49 -0.35 23.71
N ARG A 16 -27.01 -1.32 22.96
CA ARG A 16 -27.64 -1.11 21.64
C ARG A 16 -29.08 -1.59 21.71
N GLY A 17 -30.00 -0.80 21.16
CA GLY A 17 -31.39 -1.22 20.96
C GLY A 17 -31.50 -2.17 19.78
N LEU A 18 -32.53 -3.04 19.79
CA LEU A 18 -32.87 -3.99 18.72
C LEU A 18 -33.02 -3.35 17.32
N LEU A 19 -33.21 -2.03 17.26
CA LEU A 19 -33.37 -1.24 16.03
C LEU A 19 -32.07 -0.60 15.52
N THR A 20 -30.95 -0.75 16.24
CA THR A 20 -29.65 -0.20 15.83
C THR A 20 -28.84 -1.30 15.17
N GLY A 21 -28.89 -1.36 13.83
CA GLY A 21 -27.99 -2.19 13.03
C GLY A 21 -26.50 -1.88 13.29
N PRO A 22 -25.58 -2.68 12.74
CA PRO A 22 -24.13 -2.41 12.83
C PRO A 22 -23.81 -0.96 12.46
N ASN A 23 -22.80 -0.38 13.12
CA ASN A 23 -22.41 1.01 12.92
C ASN A 23 -22.24 1.28 11.40
N PRO A 24 -22.91 2.28 10.80
CA PRO A 24 -22.81 2.53 9.35
C PRO A 24 -21.37 2.80 8.90
N THR A 25 -20.46 3.18 9.81
CA THR A 25 -19.02 3.33 9.56
C THR A 25 -18.24 2.00 9.49
N ASP A 26 -18.75 0.90 10.04
CA ASP A 26 -18.11 -0.43 9.98
C ASP A 26 -18.31 -1.10 8.61
N ARG A 27 -19.16 -0.55 7.76
CA ARG A 27 -19.35 -1.02 6.38
C ARG A 27 -18.24 -0.41 5.53
N GLY A 28 -17.04 -0.99 5.58
CA GLY A 28 -15.91 -0.59 4.76
C GLY A 28 -16.35 -0.50 3.29
N LYS A 29 -16.39 0.71 2.72
CA LYS A 29 -16.67 0.88 1.29
C LYS A 29 -15.54 0.22 0.51
N ASN A 30 -15.88 -0.49 -0.57
CA ASN A 30 -14.90 -1.05 -1.50
C ASN A 30 -14.21 0.11 -2.24
N GLY A 31 -13.17 0.68 -1.62
CA GLY A 31 -12.28 1.61 -2.29
C GLY A 31 -11.19 0.86 -3.06
N SER A 32 -10.70 1.49 -4.11
CA SER A 32 -9.48 1.08 -4.81
C SER A 32 -8.44 2.19 -4.75
N LYS A 33 -7.16 1.80 -4.83
CA LYS A 33 -6.03 2.71 -5.01
C LYS A 33 -5.43 2.44 -6.38
N ILE A 34 -5.07 3.50 -7.09
CA ILE A 34 -4.32 3.42 -8.34
C ILE A 34 -2.92 3.93 -8.07
N TYR A 35 -1.95 3.17 -8.54
CA TYR A 35 -0.54 3.51 -8.50
C TYR A 35 -0.03 3.70 -9.91
N LEU A 36 0.75 4.76 -10.11
CA LEU A 36 1.27 5.13 -11.41
C LEU A 36 2.73 5.52 -11.30
N ILE A 37 3.57 4.95 -12.16
CA ILE A 37 4.94 5.40 -12.39
C ILE A 37 4.96 6.14 -13.72
N THR A 38 5.50 7.35 -13.70
CA THR A 38 5.75 8.14 -14.91
C THR A 38 7.24 8.38 -15.11
N ASP A 39 7.63 8.63 -16.35
CA ASP A 39 8.93 9.19 -16.65
C ASP A 39 9.00 10.69 -16.27
N ARG A 40 10.13 11.32 -16.54
CA ARG A 40 10.34 12.76 -16.27
C ARG A 40 9.38 13.67 -17.06
N ASN A 41 8.95 13.24 -18.24
CA ASN A 41 8.09 14.01 -19.14
C ASN A 41 6.59 13.72 -18.90
N GLY A 42 6.26 12.86 -17.93
CA GLY A 42 4.90 12.47 -17.59
C GLY A 42 4.38 11.25 -18.35
N LEU A 43 5.22 10.56 -19.15
CA LEU A 43 4.82 9.33 -19.84
C LEU A 43 4.58 8.21 -18.82
N PRO A 44 3.40 7.58 -18.78
CA PRO A 44 3.15 6.46 -17.87
C PRO A 44 3.99 5.24 -18.28
N LEU A 45 4.82 4.74 -17.36
CA LEU A 45 5.69 3.58 -17.53
C LEU A 45 5.11 2.30 -16.93
N SER A 46 4.39 2.41 -15.81
CA SER A 46 3.76 1.26 -15.16
C SER A 46 2.54 1.71 -14.34
N LEU A 47 1.49 0.89 -14.32
CA LEU A 47 0.26 1.13 -13.58
C LEU A 47 -0.11 -0.13 -12.79
N GLY A 48 -0.61 0.08 -11.58
CA GLY A 48 -1.11 -0.98 -10.72
C GLY A 48 -2.33 -0.52 -9.94
N THR A 49 -3.24 -1.45 -9.64
CA THR A 49 -4.46 -1.15 -8.86
C THR A 49 -4.55 -2.13 -7.70
N SER A 50 -4.95 -1.64 -6.52
CA SER A 50 -5.19 -2.47 -5.35
C SER A 50 -6.48 -2.09 -4.64
N ALA A 51 -6.88 -2.90 -3.65
CA ALA A 51 -7.87 -2.49 -2.66
C ALA A 51 -7.37 -1.27 -1.88
N ALA A 52 -8.29 -0.43 -1.40
CA ALA A 52 -7.96 0.80 -0.68
C ALA A 52 -7.20 0.56 0.64
N ASN A 53 -7.42 -0.59 1.28
CA ASN A 53 -6.79 -0.93 2.55
C ASN A 53 -5.42 -1.61 2.38
N LEU A 54 -4.94 -1.77 1.15
CA LEU A 54 -3.59 -2.26 0.91
C LEU A 54 -2.57 -1.17 1.26
N HIS A 55 -1.55 -1.56 2.01
CA HIS A 55 -0.48 -0.67 2.42
C HIS A 55 0.49 -0.41 1.26
N ASP A 56 0.77 0.86 0.99
CA ASP A 56 1.41 1.33 -0.24
C ASP A 56 2.83 0.75 -0.45
N SER A 57 3.56 0.43 0.62
CA SER A 57 4.88 -0.23 0.50
C SER A 57 4.83 -1.58 -0.23
N ARG A 58 3.68 -2.26 -0.25
CA ARG A 58 3.50 -3.53 -0.98
C ARG A 58 3.37 -3.32 -2.49
N ALA A 59 2.91 -2.15 -2.93
CA ALA A 59 2.70 -1.85 -4.34
C ALA A 59 3.98 -1.41 -5.07
N LEU A 60 4.99 -0.89 -4.34
CA LEU A 60 6.18 -0.31 -4.97
C LEU A 60 7.00 -1.29 -5.81
N LYS A 61 7.32 -2.46 -5.24
CA LYS A 61 8.14 -3.48 -5.91
C LYS A 61 7.51 -3.96 -7.23
N PRO A 62 6.24 -4.39 -7.27
CA PRO A 62 5.62 -4.83 -8.52
C PRO A 62 5.54 -3.70 -9.55
N LEU A 63 5.30 -2.45 -9.15
CA LEU A 63 5.29 -1.31 -10.07
C LEU A 63 6.65 -1.07 -10.74
N ILE A 64 7.73 -1.08 -9.94
CA ILE A 64 9.09 -0.85 -10.48
C ILE A 64 9.50 -2.02 -11.40
N CYS A 65 9.18 -3.25 -11.02
CA CYS A 65 9.42 -4.42 -11.89
C CYS A 65 8.60 -4.38 -13.19
N GLY A 66 7.47 -3.68 -13.19
CA GLY A 66 6.62 -3.48 -14.36
C GLY A 66 7.10 -2.41 -15.34
N ILE A 67 8.19 -1.68 -15.04
CA ILE A 67 8.75 -0.68 -15.96
C ILE A 67 9.30 -1.39 -17.22
N PRO A 68 8.84 -1.03 -18.43
CA PRO A 68 9.36 -1.61 -19.65
C PRO A 68 10.82 -1.22 -19.86
N PRO A 69 11.60 -1.95 -20.67
CA PRO A 69 12.97 -1.56 -20.99
C PRO A 69 13.03 -0.17 -21.65
N VAL A 70 13.45 0.84 -20.89
CA VAL A 70 13.59 2.23 -21.34
C VAL A 70 14.98 2.43 -21.96
N ARG A 71 15.04 3.12 -23.12
CA ARG A 71 16.31 3.43 -23.78
C ARG A 71 17.19 4.28 -22.85
N SER A 72 18.39 3.80 -22.58
CA SER A 72 19.39 4.58 -21.86
C SER A 72 20.16 5.49 -22.82
N ARG A 73 20.70 6.60 -22.30
CA ARG A 73 21.58 7.49 -23.09
C ARG A 73 22.87 6.80 -23.52
N ARG A 74 23.37 5.85 -22.72
CA ARG A 74 24.56 5.03 -22.99
C ARG A 74 24.35 3.63 -22.40
N GLY A 75 24.64 2.59 -23.18
CA GLY A 75 24.59 1.19 -22.75
C GLY A 75 23.22 0.49 -22.94
N PRO A 76 22.98 -0.63 -22.24
CA PRO A 76 21.74 -1.40 -22.35
C PRO A 76 20.50 -0.62 -21.91
N ARG A 77 19.31 -1.08 -22.31
CA ARG A 77 18.03 -0.52 -21.85
C ARG A 77 17.90 -0.70 -20.33
N ARG A 78 17.42 0.33 -19.62
CA ARG A 78 17.21 0.27 -18.17
C ARG A 78 15.81 -0.25 -17.85
N ARG A 79 15.69 -1.00 -16.76
CA ARG A 79 14.41 -1.42 -16.17
C ARG A 79 14.17 -0.85 -14.76
N LYS A 80 15.22 -0.33 -14.12
CA LYS A 80 15.15 0.33 -12.81
C LYS A 80 15.42 1.83 -12.97
N PRO A 81 14.75 2.69 -12.17
CA PRO A 81 15.02 4.11 -12.17
C PRO A 81 16.33 4.43 -11.45
N ASP A 82 17.11 5.37 -12.00
CA ASP A 82 18.30 5.92 -11.33
C ASP A 82 17.90 6.84 -10.15
N LYS A 83 16.72 7.46 -10.24
CA LYS A 83 16.11 8.32 -9.22
C LYS A 83 14.61 8.11 -9.22
N LEU A 84 14.04 7.89 -8.04
CA LEU A 84 12.60 7.72 -7.85
C LEU A 84 12.07 8.81 -6.92
N HIS A 85 11.05 9.52 -7.38
CA HIS A 85 10.26 10.44 -6.56
C HIS A 85 8.96 9.73 -6.18
N ALA A 86 8.73 9.59 -4.88
CA ALA A 86 7.57 8.89 -4.33
C ALA A 86 7.05 9.65 -3.10
N ASP A 87 5.81 9.34 -2.70
CA ASP A 87 5.25 9.91 -1.47
C ASP A 87 5.96 9.38 -0.20
N LYS A 88 5.64 10.01 0.94
CA LYS A 88 6.17 9.61 2.25
C LYS A 88 5.71 8.21 2.68
N GLY A 89 4.59 7.71 2.16
CA GLY A 89 4.09 6.35 2.38
C GLY A 89 4.96 5.25 1.76
N TYR A 90 5.94 5.60 0.93
CA TYR A 90 6.99 4.68 0.44
C TYR A 90 8.29 4.76 1.23
N ASP A 91 8.37 5.64 2.23
CA ASP A 91 9.60 5.90 2.98
C ASP A 91 9.90 4.81 4.02
N TYR A 92 10.31 3.64 3.53
CA TYR A 92 10.73 2.53 4.37
C TYR A 92 12.16 2.10 4.04
N ALA A 93 12.98 1.86 5.07
CA ALA A 93 14.38 1.46 4.91
C ALA A 93 14.56 0.23 4.01
N HIS A 94 13.67 -0.75 4.11
CA HIS A 94 13.71 -1.96 3.29
C HIS A 94 13.37 -1.71 1.82
N LEU A 95 12.56 -0.69 1.51
CA LEU A 95 12.28 -0.27 0.14
C LEU A 95 13.45 0.53 -0.44
N ARG A 96 14.01 1.47 0.33
CA ARG A 96 15.20 2.23 -0.06
C ARG A 96 16.41 1.33 -0.35
N ARG A 97 16.58 0.25 0.42
CA ARG A 97 17.65 -0.73 0.19
C ARG A 97 17.41 -1.61 -1.05
N TRP A 98 16.15 -1.82 -1.42
CA TRP A 98 15.78 -2.68 -2.54
C TRP A 98 15.84 -1.97 -3.90
N LEU A 99 15.58 -0.66 -3.92
CA LEU A 99 15.68 0.19 -5.11
C LEU A 99 17.11 0.20 -5.64
#